data_AF-A0A829BJZ2-F1
#
_entry.id   AF-A0A829BJZ2-F1
#
_cell.length_a   1.000
_cell.length_b   1.000
_cell.length_c   1.000
_cell.angle_alpha   90.00
_cell.angle_beta   90.00
_cell.angle_gamma   90.00
#
_symmetry.space_group_name_H-M   'P 1'
#
loop_
_entity.id
_entity.type
_entity.pdbx_description
1 polymer ?
#
loop_
_entity_poly.entity_id
_entity_poly.type
_entity_poly.pdbx_seq_one_letter_code
_entity_poly.pdbx_strand_id
1 'polypeptide(L)'
;MSKLKLTDVEWGEFRVGKLFDKIERGKCKNEKLETKTDTSGKGITYLSATNRNNGVSNFVEENNLAQEGNCIMFVNQGDGGAGFSVYKNEKFIATSSTSFGYAKWINEYTGNFICTVLSGLKNKYSFGYGRTENRLKNDRIMIPIDSQGQPNWQFMEDYTKQEQKQQAQKIIDYYERKLVELAGDVVDLDKIEWKTFRFTEIFQEIQRGKRLTKANQIDGDNPYVSSTSENNGVDAFIGNDTGVRKFEDVLTLANSGSVGSTFYQQFEFVASDHVTTLKSKNADKYAYLFLSTVVKRLEEKYSFNREINDTRIKREKVILPADKEGNPNFQYMSDFVKKLELDKVQEVLEYIYIYIKLKTMFEEKVCEISWKDFWIEDVCEVKSGVRLTKANQEAGERPFIGASDSDNGVTAFVSNRNKSLDKNVLGVNYNGSVVENFYHPYEAIFSDDVKRLKWKDEVKGNKYTYLFLKQMILSQKIKYAYGYKFNGERMKRQKIMLPVTETGLPDYDYMTSYMQKQELEQIFKILNYLND
;
A
#
# COMPACT_ATOMS: atom_id res chain seq x y z
N MET A 1 20.54 18.92 -2.89
CA MET A 1 19.83 20.18 -3.17
C MET A 1 19.35 20.79 -1.87
N SER A 2 19.34 22.11 -1.74
CA SER A 2 18.77 22.84 -0.60
C SER A 2 17.25 22.61 -0.52
N LYS A 3 16.69 22.64 0.70
CA LYS A 3 15.24 22.52 0.93
C LYS A 3 14.50 23.68 0.26
N LEU A 4 13.55 23.39 -0.63
CA LEU A 4 12.66 24.37 -1.25
C LEU A 4 11.71 24.93 -0.18
N LYS A 5 11.50 26.25 -0.19
CA LYS A 5 10.51 26.93 0.65
C LYS A 5 9.59 27.79 -0.19
N LEU A 6 8.34 27.90 0.22
CA LEU A 6 7.35 28.77 -0.44
C LEU A 6 7.71 30.26 -0.36
N THR A 7 8.59 30.65 0.57
CA THR A 7 9.13 32.01 0.73
C THR A 7 10.22 32.35 -0.29
N ASP A 8 10.77 31.34 -0.96
CA ASP A 8 11.93 31.50 -1.84
C ASP A 8 11.50 31.67 -3.32
N VAL A 9 10.20 31.83 -3.56
CA VAL A 9 9.60 32.01 -4.89
C VAL A 9 8.59 33.16 -4.85
N GLU A 10 8.51 33.89 -5.96
CA GLU A 10 7.48 34.91 -6.14
C GLU A 10 6.13 34.28 -6.45
N TRP A 11 5.04 34.97 -6.10
CA TRP A 11 3.67 34.51 -6.31
C TRP A 11 2.91 35.48 -7.20
N GLY A 12 2.19 34.95 -8.19
CA GLY A 12 1.35 35.71 -9.11
C GLY A 12 -0.12 35.32 -9.03
N GLU A 13 -1.01 36.25 -9.39
CA GLU A 13 -2.46 36.03 -9.41
C GLU A 13 -2.93 35.54 -10.78
N PHE A 14 -3.69 34.43 -10.80
CA PHE A 14 -4.23 33.87 -12.03
C PHE A 14 -5.73 33.60 -11.93
N ARG A 15 -6.46 33.85 -13.02
CA ARG A 15 -7.85 33.40 -13.16
C ARG A 15 -7.86 31.89 -13.39
N VAL A 16 -8.63 31.16 -12.60
CA VAL A 16 -8.73 29.70 -12.67
C VAL A 16 -9.12 29.23 -14.08
N GLY A 17 -10.06 29.90 -14.74
CA GLY A 17 -10.46 29.55 -16.12
C GLY A 17 -9.37 29.74 -17.18
N LYS A 18 -8.25 30.41 -16.87
CA LYS A 18 -7.09 30.56 -17.75
C LYS A 18 -6.00 29.51 -17.49
N LEU A 19 -6.10 28.75 -16.40
CA LEU A 19 -5.15 27.69 -16.08
C LEU A 19 -5.51 26.35 -16.74
N PHE A 20 -6.76 26.16 -17.20
CA PHE A 20 -7.19 24.89 -17.78
C PHE A 20 -7.45 25.00 -19.29
N ASP A 21 -7.02 23.98 -20.03
CA ASP A 21 -7.30 23.83 -21.46
C ASP A 21 -8.79 23.53 -21.69
N LYS A 22 -9.40 22.78 -20.76
CA LYS A 22 -10.81 22.38 -20.80
C LYS A 22 -11.38 22.27 -19.39
N ILE A 23 -12.61 22.72 -19.19
CA ILE A 23 -13.41 22.42 -18.00
C ILE A 23 -14.74 21.81 -18.48
N GLU A 24 -15.09 20.63 -17.97
CA GLU A 24 -16.36 19.96 -18.28
C GLU A 24 -17.09 19.50 -17.01
N ARG A 25 -18.36 19.11 -17.14
CA ARG A 25 -19.18 18.59 -16.02
C ARG A 25 -19.12 17.07 -15.95
N GLY A 26 -19.39 16.53 -14.75
CA GLY A 26 -19.70 15.12 -14.59
C GLY A 26 -20.91 14.70 -15.42
N LYS A 27 -20.90 13.47 -15.93
CA LYS A 27 -21.88 12.99 -16.91
C LYS A 27 -23.10 12.29 -16.30
N CYS A 28 -22.98 11.74 -15.09
CA CYS A 28 -24.05 10.95 -14.46
C CYS A 28 -25.05 11.84 -13.71
N LYS A 29 -26.36 11.69 -13.99
CA LYS A 29 -27.43 12.42 -13.31
C LYS A 29 -28.05 11.60 -12.18
N ASN A 30 -28.16 10.29 -12.34
CA ASN A 30 -28.70 9.37 -11.36
C ASN A 30 -27.85 8.10 -11.29
N GLU A 31 -27.03 8.00 -10.24
CA GLU A 31 -26.13 6.87 -9.99
C GLU A 31 -26.84 5.52 -10.12
N LYS A 32 -27.98 5.34 -9.44
CA LYS A 32 -28.67 4.04 -9.36
C LYS A 32 -29.28 3.57 -10.68
N LEU A 33 -29.60 4.50 -11.57
CA LEU A 33 -30.23 4.19 -12.86
C LEU A 33 -29.20 4.06 -13.99
N GLU A 34 -28.08 4.77 -13.90
CA GLU A 34 -27.11 4.90 -14.99
C GLU A 34 -25.80 4.16 -14.73
N THR A 35 -25.62 3.61 -13.53
CA THR A 35 -24.44 2.83 -13.15
C THR A 35 -24.84 1.56 -12.43
N LYS A 36 -23.92 0.60 -12.40
CA LYS A 36 -24.06 -0.66 -11.66
C LYS A 36 -22.86 -0.79 -10.74
N THR A 37 -23.11 -0.99 -9.45
CA THR A 37 -22.06 -1.22 -8.45
C THR A 37 -21.20 -2.41 -8.88
N ASP A 38 -19.89 -2.22 -8.86
CA ASP A 38 -18.96 -3.31 -9.11
C ASP A 38 -18.82 -4.19 -7.87
N THR A 39 -18.95 -5.50 -8.07
CA THR A 39 -18.71 -6.52 -7.04
C THR A 39 -17.52 -7.41 -7.38
N SER A 40 -16.80 -7.11 -8.47
CA SER A 40 -15.69 -7.93 -8.97
C SER A 40 -14.30 -7.41 -8.58
N GLY A 41 -14.22 -6.19 -8.01
CA GLY A 41 -12.95 -5.51 -7.68
C GLY A 41 -12.27 -4.87 -8.89
N LYS A 42 -12.93 -4.82 -10.05
CA LYS A 42 -12.37 -4.31 -11.33
C LYS A 42 -13.03 -3.03 -11.81
N GLY A 43 -13.98 -2.49 -11.05
CA GLY A 43 -14.71 -1.28 -11.37
C GLY A 43 -13.83 -0.02 -11.32
N ILE A 44 -14.39 1.07 -11.85
CA ILE A 44 -13.80 2.41 -11.77
C ILE A 44 -14.50 3.22 -10.68
N THR A 45 -13.83 4.27 -10.20
CA THR A 45 -14.39 5.09 -9.12
C THR A 45 -15.62 5.86 -9.58
N TYR A 46 -16.65 5.90 -8.73
CA TYR A 46 -17.78 6.81 -8.86
C TYR A 46 -17.56 8.03 -7.95
N LEU A 47 -17.51 9.22 -8.56
CA LEU A 47 -17.26 10.47 -7.89
C LEU A 47 -18.56 11.24 -7.61
N SER A 48 -18.81 11.53 -6.33
CA SER A 48 -19.92 12.36 -5.88
C SER A 48 -19.43 13.72 -5.36
N ALA A 49 -20.36 14.63 -5.06
CA ALA A 49 -20.04 15.97 -4.56
C ALA A 49 -19.69 15.97 -3.05
N THR A 50 -18.83 15.04 -2.64
CA THR A 50 -18.35 14.86 -1.26
C THR A 50 -16.91 15.34 -1.12
N ASN A 51 -16.56 15.82 0.08
CA ASN A 51 -15.17 16.13 0.45
C ASN A 51 -14.47 14.94 1.13
N ARG A 52 -15.18 13.82 1.32
CA ARG A 52 -14.64 12.58 1.89
C ARG A 52 -14.01 11.73 0.80
N ASN A 53 -13.04 10.88 1.16
CA ASN A 53 -12.47 9.85 0.28
C ASN A 53 -12.07 10.35 -1.12
N ASN A 54 -11.54 11.58 -1.22
CA ASN A 54 -11.18 12.20 -2.49
C ASN A 54 -12.33 12.21 -3.52
N GLY A 55 -13.55 12.44 -3.05
CA GLY A 55 -14.76 12.48 -3.87
C GLY A 55 -15.36 11.11 -4.20
N VAL A 56 -14.70 10.00 -3.84
CA VAL A 56 -15.16 8.65 -4.15
C VAL A 56 -16.28 8.23 -3.20
N SER A 57 -17.44 7.86 -3.74
CA SER A 57 -18.55 7.32 -2.96
C SER A 57 -18.90 5.86 -3.28
N ASN A 58 -18.46 5.33 -4.42
CA ASN A 58 -18.72 3.95 -4.83
C ASN A 58 -17.71 3.48 -5.89
N PHE A 59 -17.71 2.19 -6.20
CA PHE A 59 -17.05 1.60 -7.37
C PHE A 59 -18.11 1.03 -8.32
N VAL A 60 -17.98 1.32 -9.61
CA VAL A 60 -19.00 0.97 -10.62
C VAL A 60 -18.36 0.34 -11.85
N GLU A 61 -19.13 -0.49 -12.55
CA GLU A 61 -18.74 -1.03 -13.86
C GLU A 61 -18.51 0.12 -14.86
N GLU A 62 -17.41 0.06 -15.62
CA GLU A 62 -17.11 1.07 -16.65
C GLU A 62 -18.19 1.06 -17.74
N ASN A 63 -18.67 2.25 -18.11
CA ASN A 63 -19.64 2.42 -19.18
C ASN A 63 -19.38 3.72 -19.97
N ASN A 64 -20.30 4.07 -20.86
CA ASN A 64 -20.19 5.24 -21.74
C ASN A 64 -20.14 6.61 -21.01
N LEU A 65 -20.44 6.65 -19.71
CA LEU A 65 -20.31 7.86 -18.88
C LEU A 65 -18.89 8.06 -18.33
N ALA A 66 -17.96 7.14 -18.59
CA ALA A 66 -16.59 7.27 -18.14
C ALA A 66 -15.93 8.57 -18.66
N GLN A 67 -15.09 9.14 -17.81
CA GLN A 67 -14.25 10.29 -18.09
C GLN A 67 -12.80 9.91 -17.79
N GLU A 68 -11.90 10.44 -18.61
CA GLU A 68 -10.47 10.22 -18.44
C GLU A 68 -9.97 10.96 -17.19
N GLY A 69 -8.96 10.36 -16.56
CA GLY A 69 -8.28 10.92 -15.40
C GLY A 69 -7.25 11.99 -15.77
N ASN A 70 -6.20 12.09 -14.95
CA ASN A 70 -5.21 13.16 -14.93
C ASN A 70 -5.84 14.57 -14.98
N CYS A 71 -6.77 14.83 -14.07
CA CYS A 71 -7.56 16.07 -14.03
C CYS A 71 -7.79 16.56 -12.60
N ILE A 72 -8.28 17.80 -12.47
CA ILE A 72 -8.72 18.36 -11.19
C ILE A 72 -10.24 18.39 -11.15
N MET A 73 -10.81 17.62 -10.23
CA MET A 73 -12.21 17.67 -9.86
C MET A 73 -12.50 18.90 -9.00
N PHE A 74 -13.61 19.58 -9.29
CA PHE A 74 -14.17 20.66 -8.52
C PHE A 74 -15.55 20.24 -7.99
N VAL A 75 -15.74 20.31 -6.68
CA VAL A 75 -17.05 20.07 -6.07
C VAL A 75 -17.90 21.33 -6.22
N ASN A 76 -18.95 21.26 -7.06
CA ASN A 76 -19.75 22.43 -7.40
C ASN A 76 -20.82 22.72 -6.35
N GLN A 77 -21.54 21.68 -5.92
CA GLN A 77 -22.68 21.76 -5.00
C GLN A 77 -22.76 20.49 -4.14
N GLY A 78 -22.72 20.64 -2.81
CA GLY A 78 -22.82 19.53 -1.86
C GLY A 78 -22.74 20.02 -0.41
N ASP A 79 -23.37 19.32 0.52
CA ASP A 79 -23.36 19.64 1.96
C ASP A 79 -21.93 19.57 2.51
N GLY A 80 -21.36 20.73 2.86
CA GLY A 80 -19.98 20.88 3.34
C GLY A 80 -18.85 20.67 2.31
N GLY A 81 -19.17 20.27 1.07
CA GLY A 81 -18.21 19.93 0.01
C GLY A 81 -17.90 21.04 -1.00
N ALA A 82 -18.80 22.01 -1.16
CA ALA A 82 -18.64 23.06 -2.18
C ALA A 82 -17.32 23.83 -2.03
N GLY A 83 -16.57 23.98 -3.13
CA GLY A 83 -15.27 24.66 -3.14
C GLY A 83 -14.06 23.75 -2.88
N PHE A 84 -14.27 22.49 -2.51
CA PHE A 84 -13.20 21.49 -2.45
C PHE A 84 -12.73 21.09 -3.85
N SER A 85 -11.43 20.83 -3.99
CA SER A 85 -10.82 20.40 -5.26
C SER A 85 -9.94 19.18 -5.05
N VAL A 86 -9.97 18.23 -5.98
CA VAL A 86 -9.30 16.92 -5.85
C VAL A 86 -8.61 16.55 -7.15
N TYR A 87 -7.36 16.10 -7.08
CA TYR A 87 -6.68 15.51 -8.23
C TYR A 87 -7.14 14.06 -8.45
N LYS A 88 -7.50 13.72 -9.69
CA LYS A 88 -7.93 12.37 -10.09
C LYS A 88 -7.02 11.88 -11.21
N ASN A 89 -6.29 10.80 -10.95
CA ASN A 89 -5.35 10.21 -11.90
C ASN A 89 -6.04 9.17 -12.80
N GLU A 90 -6.87 8.35 -12.18
CA GLU A 90 -7.58 7.23 -12.78
C GLU A 90 -8.84 7.65 -13.54
N LYS A 91 -9.32 6.79 -14.44
CA LYS A 91 -10.65 6.94 -15.04
C LYS A 91 -11.75 6.86 -13.98
N PHE A 92 -12.85 7.54 -14.24
CA PHE A 92 -13.97 7.61 -13.30
C PHE A 92 -15.31 7.84 -14.01
N ILE A 93 -16.41 7.61 -13.28
CA ILE A 93 -17.74 8.15 -13.60
C ILE A 93 -18.08 9.16 -12.51
N ALA A 94 -18.68 10.29 -12.87
CA ALA A 94 -18.96 11.34 -11.89
C ALA A 94 -20.37 11.92 -12.01
N THR A 95 -20.92 12.34 -10.87
CA THR A 95 -22.17 13.09 -10.81
C THR A 95 -22.08 14.44 -11.50
N SER A 96 -23.17 14.91 -12.11
CA SER A 96 -23.26 16.24 -12.73
C SER A 96 -23.11 17.43 -11.78
N SER A 97 -23.10 17.17 -10.45
CA SER A 97 -22.80 18.15 -9.40
C SER A 97 -21.30 18.43 -9.21
N THR A 98 -20.44 17.90 -10.09
CA THR A 98 -18.99 18.14 -10.11
C THR A 98 -18.54 18.61 -11.48
N SER A 99 -17.37 19.26 -11.52
CA SER A 99 -16.71 19.70 -12.75
C SER A 99 -15.26 19.22 -12.76
N PHE A 100 -14.65 19.13 -13.94
CA PHE A 100 -13.32 18.55 -14.14
C PHE A 100 -12.50 19.44 -15.06
N GLY A 101 -11.36 19.90 -14.55
CA GLY A 101 -10.39 20.74 -15.26
C GLY A 101 -9.24 19.90 -15.79
N TYR A 102 -8.97 20.02 -17.08
CA TYR A 102 -7.89 19.34 -17.78
C TYR A 102 -6.89 20.36 -18.31
N ALA A 103 -5.61 20.06 -18.16
CA ALA A 103 -4.54 20.86 -18.73
C ALA A 103 -3.26 20.03 -18.91
N LYS A 104 -2.43 20.41 -19.90
CA LYS A 104 -1.15 19.72 -20.16
C LYS A 104 -0.16 19.74 -18.99
N TRP A 105 -0.23 20.73 -18.11
CA TRP A 105 0.67 20.83 -16.95
C TRP A 105 0.27 19.93 -15.78
N ILE A 106 -0.93 19.35 -15.81
CA ILE A 106 -1.44 18.52 -14.72
C ILE A 106 -0.68 17.20 -14.70
N ASN A 107 -0.10 16.91 -13.54
CA ASN A 107 0.34 15.60 -13.10
C ASN A 107 -0.03 15.44 -11.61
N GLU A 108 0.33 14.32 -11.00
CA GLU A 108 0.05 14.03 -9.59
C GLU A 108 0.52 15.13 -8.63
N TYR A 109 1.69 15.72 -8.89
CA TYR A 109 2.32 16.67 -7.98
C TYR A 109 1.80 18.09 -8.18
N THR A 110 1.79 18.58 -9.43
CA THR A 110 1.23 19.91 -9.76
C THR A 110 -0.27 19.96 -9.49
N GLY A 111 -0.98 18.86 -9.79
CA GLY A 111 -2.41 18.70 -9.52
C GLY A 111 -2.72 18.82 -8.03
N ASN A 112 -1.99 18.12 -7.17
CA ASN A 112 -2.16 18.18 -5.72
C ASN A 112 -1.82 19.57 -5.14
N PHE A 113 -0.76 20.22 -5.64
CA PHE A 113 -0.42 21.59 -5.25
C PHE A 113 -1.58 22.54 -5.55
N ILE A 114 -2.08 22.52 -6.79
CA ILE A 114 -3.17 23.40 -7.22
C ILE A 114 -4.49 23.07 -6.49
N CYS A 115 -4.78 21.80 -6.22
CA CYS A 115 -5.94 21.41 -5.41
C CYS A 115 -5.88 22.00 -3.99
N THR A 116 -4.70 22.05 -3.39
CA THR A 116 -4.47 22.66 -2.06
C THR A 116 -4.78 24.15 -2.11
N VAL A 117 -4.26 24.87 -3.09
CA VAL A 117 -4.52 26.31 -3.28
C VAL A 117 -6.01 26.57 -3.54
N LEU A 118 -6.63 25.82 -4.44
CA LEU A 118 -8.05 25.97 -4.79
C LEU A 118 -8.97 25.66 -3.62
N SER A 119 -8.63 24.69 -2.78
CA SER A 119 -9.43 24.33 -1.60
C SER A 119 -9.43 25.45 -0.54
N GLY A 120 -8.46 26.36 -0.58
CA GLY A 120 -8.50 27.62 0.20
C GLY A 120 -9.70 28.51 -0.15
N LEU A 121 -10.32 28.34 -1.32
CA LEU A 121 -11.53 29.07 -1.72
C LEU A 121 -12.81 28.48 -1.12
N LYS A 122 -12.75 27.37 -0.37
CA LYS A 122 -13.93 26.73 0.22
C LYS A 122 -14.84 27.70 0.95
N ASN A 123 -14.27 28.61 1.74
CA ASN A 123 -15.04 29.58 2.55
C ASN A 123 -15.83 30.60 1.72
N LYS A 124 -15.59 30.69 0.40
CA LYS A 124 -16.36 31.52 -0.53
C LYS A 124 -17.72 30.91 -0.88
N TYR A 125 -17.89 29.60 -0.68
CA TYR A 125 -19.08 28.86 -1.11
C TYR A 125 -19.85 28.32 0.08
N SER A 126 -21.17 28.23 -0.08
CA SER A 126 -22.09 27.79 0.96
C SER A 126 -23.29 27.07 0.37
N PHE A 127 -24.13 26.51 1.23
CA PHE A 127 -25.42 25.97 0.84
C PHE A 127 -26.28 27.09 0.22
N GLY A 128 -26.68 26.94 -1.06
CA GLY A 128 -27.35 27.97 -1.85
C GLY A 128 -26.42 28.88 -2.69
N TYR A 129 -25.13 28.95 -2.35
CA TYR A 129 -24.11 29.67 -3.13
C TYR A 129 -23.03 28.72 -3.66
N GLY A 130 -23.42 27.84 -4.59
CA GLY A 130 -22.52 26.86 -5.18
C GLY A 130 -21.51 27.42 -6.19
N ARG A 131 -20.50 26.61 -6.50
CA ARG A 131 -19.45 26.92 -7.46
C ARG A 131 -19.91 26.59 -8.89
N THR A 132 -20.67 27.50 -9.49
CA THR A 132 -21.07 27.40 -10.91
C THR A 132 -19.84 27.49 -11.82
N GLU A 133 -19.91 26.97 -13.04
CA GLU A 133 -18.82 27.04 -14.02
C GLU A 133 -18.32 28.48 -14.27
N ASN A 134 -19.23 29.45 -14.40
CA ASN A 134 -18.83 30.86 -14.57
C ASN A 134 -18.10 31.43 -13.34
N ARG A 135 -18.51 31.05 -12.13
CA ARG A 135 -17.82 31.44 -10.90
C ARG A 135 -16.44 30.78 -10.82
N LEU A 136 -16.37 29.47 -11.06
CA LEU A 136 -15.11 28.72 -11.12
C LEU A 136 -14.12 29.37 -12.09
N LYS A 137 -14.54 29.66 -13.33
CA LYS A 137 -13.67 30.29 -14.34
C LYS A 137 -13.15 31.68 -13.94
N ASN A 138 -13.91 32.41 -13.13
CA ASN A 138 -13.57 33.76 -12.70
C ASN A 138 -12.92 33.84 -11.31
N ASP A 139 -12.81 32.71 -10.58
CA ASP A 139 -12.01 32.65 -9.36
C ASP A 139 -10.57 33.05 -9.66
N ARG A 140 -9.93 33.66 -8.67
CA ARG A 140 -8.52 34.04 -8.72
C ARG A 140 -7.78 33.30 -7.63
N ILE A 141 -6.61 32.78 -7.97
CA ILE A 141 -5.72 32.10 -7.04
C ILE A 141 -4.30 32.65 -7.16
N MET A 142 -3.57 32.65 -6.05
CA MET A 142 -2.15 32.95 -6.03
C MET A 142 -1.37 31.64 -6.20
N ILE A 143 -0.44 31.59 -7.16
CA ILE A 143 0.46 30.45 -7.36
C ILE A 143 1.89 30.92 -7.64
N PRO A 144 2.93 30.09 -7.40
CA PRO A 144 4.32 30.44 -7.69
C PRO A 144 4.54 30.81 -9.16
N ILE A 145 5.39 31.81 -9.42
CA ILE A 145 5.75 32.25 -10.77
C ILE A 145 7.24 32.08 -11.07
N ASP A 146 7.56 31.95 -12.35
CA ASP A 146 8.92 31.95 -12.87
C ASP A 146 9.39 33.39 -13.18
N SER A 147 10.62 33.52 -13.68
CA SER A 147 11.20 34.82 -14.05
C SER A 147 10.48 35.53 -15.20
N GLN A 148 9.56 34.85 -15.91
CA GLN A 148 8.72 35.40 -16.96
C GLN A 148 7.31 35.76 -16.46
N GLY A 149 7.05 35.61 -15.17
CA GLY A 149 5.73 35.83 -14.57
C GLY A 149 4.70 34.77 -14.94
N GLN A 150 5.12 33.62 -15.48
CA GLN A 150 4.26 32.48 -15.77
C GLN A 150 4.22 31.51 -14.58
N PRO A 151 3.19 30.67 -14.45
CA PRO A 151 3.14 29.68 -13.37
C PRO A 151 4.36 28.76 -13.36
N ASN A 152 5.05 28.67 -12.23
CA ASN A 152 6.24 27.86 -12.06
C ASN A 152 5.86 26.40 -11.72
N TRP A 153 5.44 25.65 -12.73
CA TRP A 153 5.02 24.25 -12.58
C TRP A 153 6.12 23.35 -12.01
N GLN A 154 7.37 23.58 -12.42
CA GLN A 154 8.51 22.80 -11.95
C GLN A 154 8.73 22.99 -10.44
N PHE A 155 8.69 24.23 -9.94
CA PHE A 155 8.77 24.48 -8.50
C PHE A 155 7.63 23.81 -7.74
N MET A 156 6.39 23.92 -8.22
CA MET A 156 5.22 23.30 -7.57
C MET A 156 5.33 21.78 -7.49
N GLU A 157 5.82 21.15 -8.56
CA GLU A 157 6.09 19.71 -8.60
C GLU A 157 7.18 19.31 -7.61
N ASP A 158 8.35 19.95 -7.67
CA ASP A 158 9.51 19.62 -6.83
C ASP A 158 9.22 19.87 -5.34
N TYR A 159 8.50 20.95 -5.03
CA TYR A 159 8.05 21.25 -3.67
C TYR A 159 7.09 20.17 -3.15
N THR A 160 6.11 19.75 -3.96
CA THR A 160 5.14 18.72 -3.55
C THR A 160 5.83 17.38 -3.31
N LYS A 161 6.76 16.97 -4.20
CA LYS A 161 7.59 15.77 -4.01
C LYS A 161 8.40 15.83 -2.71
N GLN A 162 9.02 16.98 -2.43
CA GLN A 162 9.79 17.19 -1.21
C GLN A 162 8.92 17.01 0.04
N GLU A 163 7.73 17.60 0.08
CA GLU A 163 6.84 17.51 1.25
C GLU A 163 6.24 16.10 1.41
N GLN A 164 5.89 15.43 0.32
CA GLN A 164 5.47 14.01 0.36
C GLN A 164 6.57 13.11 0.92
N LYS A 165 7.83 13.30 0.49
CA LYS A 165 8.98 12.55 1.01
C LYS A 165 9.19 12.78 2.51
N GLN A 166 9.06 14.02 2.98
CA GLN A 166 9.14 14.33 4.41
C GLN A 166 8.02 13.66 5.20
N GLN A 167 6.79 13.64 4.67
CA GLN A 167 5.67 12.99 5.34
C GLN A 167 5.84 11.47 5.38
N ALA A 168 6.32 10.86 4.29
CA ALA A 168 6.63 9.44 4.25
C ALA A 168 7.71 9.07 5.29
N GLN A 169 8.76 9.88 5.43
CA GLN A 169 9.79 9.64 6.43
C GLN A 169 9.24 9.69 7.86
N LYS A 170 8.35 10.63 8.19
CA LYS A 170 7.71 10.67 9.52
C LYS A 170 6.92 9.40 9.84
N ILE A 171 6.29 8.81 8.82
CA ILE A 171 5.53 7.56 8.95
C ILE A 171 6.50 6.39 9.19
N ILE A 172 7.60 6.33 8.42
CA ILE A 172 8.67 5.34 8.64
C ILE A 172 9.20 5.44 10.07
N ASP A 173 9.64 6.62 10.50
CA ASP A 173 10.23 6.84 11.83
C ASP A 173 9.26 6.46 12.96
N TYR A 174 7.95 6.64 12.75
CA TYR A 174 6.93 6.19 13.68
C TYR A 174 6.87 4.66 13.77
N TYR A 175 6.79 3.98 12.64
CA TYR A 175 6.68 2.52 12.62
C TYR A 175 7.98 1.81 13.00
N GLU A 176 9.15 2.35 12.68
CA GLU A 176 10.44 1.80 13.12
C GLU A 176 10.60 1.87 14.64
N ARG A 177 10.26 3.02 15.25
CA ARG A 177 10.26 3.14 16.72
C ARG A 177 9.31 2.14 17.34
N LYS A 178 8.10 2.00 16.77
CA LYS A 178 7.10 1.05 17.24
C LYS A 178 7.55 -0.40 17.12
N LEU A 179 8.29 -0.75 16.07
CA LEU A 179 8.89 -2.07 15.89
C LEU A 179 9.90 -2.36 17.00
N VAL A 180 10.77 -1.40 17.34
CA VAL A 180 11.74 -1.54 18.43
C VAL A 180 11.05 -1.68 19.79
N GLU A 181 10.03 -0.86 20.06
CA GLU A 181 9.23 -0.92 21.29
C GLU A 181 8.56 -2.29 21.48
N LEU A 182 8.01 -2.86 20.41
CA LEU A 182 7.30 -4.14 20.47
C LEU A 182 8.24 -5.37 20.48
N ALA A 183 9.39 -5.30 19.80
CA ALA A 183 10.31 -6.44 19.67
C ALA A 183 10.96 -6.87 21.00
N GLY A 184 11.05 -5.98 21.98
CA GLY A 184 11.60 -6.28 23.31
C GLY A 184 10.69 -7.16 24.19
N ASP A 185 9.40 -7.26 23.85
CA ASP A 185 8.36 -7.78 24.75
C ASP A 185 7.77 -9.13 24.31
N VAL A 186 8.17 -9.68 23.15
CA VAL A 186 7.53 -10.89 22.59
C VAL A 186 8.19 -12.16 23.15
N VAL A 187 7.48 -12.83 24.07
CA VAL A 187 7.82 -14.16 24.59
C VAL A 187 7.23 -15.25 23.69
N ASP A 188 7.85 -16.43 23.72
CA ASP A 188 7.34 -17.65 23.09
C ASP A 188 5.89 -17.94 23.55
N LEU A 189 4.94 -17.90 22.62
CA LEU A 189 3.50 -18.07 22.89
C LEU A 189 3.07 -19.55 22.86
N ASP A 190 4.03 -20.47 22.73
CA ASP A 190 3.75 -21.89 22.59
C ASP A 190 3.35 -22.54 23.92
N LYS A 191 2.24 -23.29 23.89
CA LYS A 191 1.64 -24.06 25.00
C LYS A 191 1.06 -23.19 26.12
N ILE A 192 -0.13 -22.64 25.86
CA ILE A 192 -0.97 -21.96 26.86
C ILE A 192 -2.17 -22.85 27.27
N GLU A 193 -2.48 -22.89 28.56
CA GLU A 193 -3.69 -23.53 29.08
C GLU A 193 -4.85 -22.51 29.07
N TRP A 194 -6.05 -22.93 28.69
CA TRP A 194 -7.24 -22.08 28.70
C TRP A 194 -8.20 -22.52 29.79
N LYS A 195 -8.69 -21.58 30.61
CA LYS A 195 -9.63 -21.86 31.71
C LYS A 195 -10.83 -20.93 31.65
N THR A 196 -11.91 -21.37 32.30
CA THR A 196 -13.12 -20.56 32.47
C THR A 196 -13.00 -19.70 33.72
N PHE A 197 -13.18 -18.39 33.57
CA PHE A 197 -13.16 -17.40 34.64
C PHE A 197 -14.46 -16.62 34.70
N ARG A 198 -14.92 -16.27 35.90
CA ARG A 198 -16.04 -15.34 36.10
C ARG A 198 -15.57 -13.92 35.83
N PHE A 199 -16.48 -13.06 35.38
CA PHE A 199 -16.21 -11.63 35.19
C PHE A 199 -15.64 -10.97 36.45
N THR A 200 -16.11 -11.36 37.63
CA THR A 200 -15.65 -10.81 38.92
C THR A 200 -14.22 -11.24 39.29
N GLU A 201 -13.68 -12.28 38.65
CA GLU A 201 -12.27 -12.70 38.82
C GLU A 201 -11.34 -11.86 37.93
N ILE A 202 -11.86 -11.32 36.82
CA ILE A 202 -11.11 -10.54 35.83
C ILE A 202 -11.21 -9.05 36.12
N PHE A 203 -12.43 -8.57 36.39
CA PHE A 203 -12.78 -7.18 36.61
C PHE A 203 -13.19 -6.98 38.08
N GLN A 204 -12.31 -6.35 38.85
CA GLN A 204 -12.53 -6.11 40.28
C GLN A 204 -13.55 -4.99 40.51
N GLU A 205 -13.77 -4.11 39.53
CA GLU A 205 -14.80 -3.08 39.59
C GLU A 205 -15.68 -3.14 38.34
N ILE A 206 -16.98 -3.33 38.57
CA ILE A 206 -18.01 -3.36 37.53
C ILE A 206 -19.04 -2.32 37.92
N GLN A 207 -19.11 -1.23 37.18
CA GLN A 207 -19.93 -0.08 37.55
C GLN A 207 -20.69 0.48 36.35
N ARG A 208 -22.00 0.61 36.49
CA ARG A 208 -22.84 1.30 35.49
C ARG A 208 -22.53 2.81 35.49
N GLY A 209 -22.60 3.45 34.33
CA GLY A 209 -22.58 4.90 34.25
C GLY A 209 -23.82 5.54 34.90
N LYS A 210 -24.01 6.84 34.69
CA LYS A 210 -25.12 7.58 35.31
C LYS A 210 -25.95 8.29 34.26
N ARG A 211 -27.27 8.29 34.49
CA ARG A 211 -28.23 8.85 33.54
C ARG A 211 -27.99 10.34 33.37
N LEU A 212 -27.78 10.74 32.12
CA LEU A 212 -27.68 12.12 31.68
C LEU A 212 -28.39 12.23 30.33
N THR A 213 -29.53 12.93 30.29
CA THR A 213 -30.30 13.11 29.06
C THR A 213 -29.64 14.13 28.15
N LYS A 214 -29.85 14.03 26.83
CA LYS A 214 -29.31 15.00 25.85
C LYS A 214 -29.67 16.45 26.19
N ALA A 215 -30.88 16.70 26.68
CA ALA A 215 -31.32 18.04 27.10
C ALA A 215 -30.53 18.63 28.29
N ASN A 216 -29.85 17.78 29.08
CA ASN A 216 -29.08 18.18 30.25
C ASN A 216 -27.56 18.15 29.99
N GLN A 217 -27.13 17.79 28.78
CA GLN A 217 -25.73 17.86 28.39
C GLN A 217 -25.36 19.33 28.16
N ILE A 218 -24.21 19.71 28.68
CA ILE A 218 -23.59 21.03 28.47
C ILE A 218 -22.42 20.78 27.54
N ASP A 219 -22.28 21.55 26.46
CA ASP A 219 -21.14 21.43 25.54
C ASP A 219 -19.82 21.62 26.30
N GLY A 220 -18.83 20.81 25.95
CA GLY A 220 -17.48 20.87 26.52
C GLY A 220 -16.56 19.87 25.84
N ASP A 221 -15.40 19.59 26.45
CA ASP A 221 -14.32 18.81 25.83
C ASP A 221 -14.20 17.38 26.35
N ASN A 222 -14.98 16.96 27.36
CA ASN A 222 -14.88 15.61 27.92
C ASN A 222 -15.72 14.62 27.10
N PRO A 223 -15.18 13.47 26.67
CA PRO A 223 -15.96 12.46 25.95
C PRO A 223 -17.14 11.95 26.79
N TYR A 224 -18.31 11.88 26.20
CA TYR A 224 -19.48 11.20 26.75
C TYR A 224 -19.69 9.86 26.03
N VAL A 225 -19.47 8.76 26.75
CA VAL A 225 -19.60 7.41 26.21
C VAL A 225 -21.00 6.85 26.47
N SER A 226 -21.68 6.47 25.40
CA SER A 226 -23.03 5.92 25.40
C SER A 226 -23.07 4.53 24.76
N SER A 227 -24.26 4.01 24.48
CA SER A 227 -24.46 2.67 23.92
C SER A 227 -24.31 2.58 22.39
N THR A 228 -23.62 3.53 21.75
CA THR A 228 -23.34 3.48 20.31
C THR A 228 -22.22 2.48 20.00
N SER A 229 -22.31 1.80 18.86
CA SER A 229 -21.25 0.95 18.31
C SER A 229 -20.21 1.74 17.51
N GLU A 230 -20.46 3.03 17.28
CA GLU A 230 -19.60 3.90 16.49
C GLU A 230 -18.61 4.64 17.38
N ASN A 231 -17.51 5.14 16.81
CA ASN A 231 -16.56 6.07 17.46
C ASN A 231 -16.11 5.66 18.87
N ASN A 232 -15.84 4.37 19.09
CA ASN A 232 -15.50 3.81 20.40
C ASN A 232 -16.55 4.13 21.50
N GLY A 233 -17.82 4.23 21.15
CA GLY A 233 -18.90 4.54 22.08
C GLY A 233 -19.07 6.03 22.38
N VAL A 234 -18.22 6.92 21.86
CA VAL A 234 -18.31 8.37 22.09
C VAL A 234 -19.49 8.95 21.29
N ASP A 235 -20.50 9.47 21.99
CA ASP A 235 -21.73 10.04 21.41
C ASP A 235 -21.73 11.58 21.42
N ALA A 236 -21.00 12.20 22.35
CA ALA A 236 -20.87 13.65 22.47
C ALA A 236 -19.59 14.04 23.21
N PHE A 237 -19.30 15.34 23.24
CA PHE A 237 -18.34 15.94 24.17
C PHE A 237 -19.08 16.91 25.08
N ILE A 238 -18.85 16.81 26.40
CA ILE A 238 -19.63 17.52 27.42
C ILE A 238 -18.75 18.19 28.48
N GLY A 239 -19.27 19.24 29.10
CA GLY A 239 -18.67 19.98 30.22
C GLY A 239 -19.34 19.69 31.58
N ASN A 240 -20.21 18.67 31.67
CA ASN A 240 -20.88 18.34 32.93
C ASN A 240 -19.89 17.71 33.94
N ASP A 241 -19.72 18.34 35.10
CA ASP A 241 -18.93 17.79 36.22
C ASP A 241 -19.76 17.35 37.43
N THR A 242 -20.98 17.88 37.58
CA THR A 242 -21.88 17.52 38.68
C THR A 242 -22.88 16.45 38.28
N GLY A 243 -23.08 15.45 39.14
CA GLY A 243 -24.12 14.44 38.92
C GLY A 243 -23.79 13.40 37.85
N VAL A 244 -22.55 13.38 37.35
CA VAL A 244 -22.03 12.40 36.38
C VAL A 244 -21.10 11.37 37.07
N ARG A 245 -20.63 10.38 36.33
CA ARG A 245 -19.55 9.47 36.75
C ARG A 245 -18.46 9.50 35.69
N LYS A 246 -17.24 9.78 36.14
CA LYS A 246 -16.04 9.81 35.31
C LYS A 246 -15.26 8.51 35.50
N PHE A 247 -14.66 8.03 34.43
CA PHE A 247 -13.87 6.81 34.40
C PHE A 247 -12.69 6.99 33.46
N GLU A 248 -11.63 6.22 33.68
CA GLU A 248 -10.45 6.17 32.81
C GLU A 248 -9.83 4.77 32.88
N ASP A 249 -9.14 4.38 31.81
CA ASP A 249 -8.40 3.12 31.71
C ASP A 249 -9.27 1.88 32.05
N VAL A 250 -10.43 1.77 31.40
CA VAL A 250 -11.44 0.71 31.60
C VAL A 250 -11.98 0.20 30.27
N LEU A 251 -12.64 -0.96 30.28
CA LEU A 251 -13.57 -1.28 29.19
C LEU A 251 -14.92 -0.62 29.43
N THR A 252 -15.56 -0.18 28.36
CA THR A 252 -16.98 0.20 28.31
C THR A 252 -17.76 -0.85 27.55
N LEU A 253 -18.88 -1.31 28.11
CA LEU A 253 -19.79 -2.29 27.52
C LEU A 253 -21.19 -1.70 27.41
N ALA A 254 -21.73 -1.64 26.19
CA ALA A 254 -23.10 -1.21 25.94
C ALA A 254 -24.12 -2.23 26.48
N ASN A 255 -25.01 -1.78 27.37
CA ASN A 255 -26.02 -2.63 28.01
C ASN A 255 -27.29 -2.81 27.16
N SER A 256 -27.64 -1.77 26.40
CA SER A 256 -28.84 -1.59 25.57
C SER A 256 -28.45 -1.01 24.21
N GLY A 257 -29.39 -0.86 23.25
CA GLY A 257 -29.06 -0.29 21.94
C GLY A 257 -28.11 -1.21 21.15
N SER A 258 -26.86 -0.78 20.93
CA SER A 258 -25.80 -1.63 20.35
C SER A 258 -25.23 -2.61 21.38
N VAL A 259 -26.10 -3.43 21.97
CA VAL A 259 -25.80 -4.36 23.08
C VAL A 259 -24.57 -5.20 22.79
N GLY A 260 -23.63 -5.24 23.73
CA GLY A 260 -22.38 -6.01 23.59
C GLY A 260 -21.22 -5.24 22.98
N SER A 261 -21.46 -4.08 22.35
CA SER A 261 -20.38 -3.20 21.88
C SER A 261 -19.42 -2.88 23.03
N THR A 262 -18.14 -3.21 22.83
CA THR A 262 -17.12 -3.13 23.87
C THR A 262 -15.89 -2.38 23.37
N PHE A 263 -15.45 -1.38 24.12
CA PHE A 263 -14.30 -0.55 23.78
C PHE A 263 -13.38 -0.36 24.98
N TYR A 264 -12.08 -0.28 24.74
CA TYR A 264 -11.12 0.18 25.73
C TYR A 264 -11.04 1.71 25.72
N GLN A 265 -11.24 2.33 26.88
CA GLN A 265 -11.15 3.77 27.07
C GLN A 265 -9.88 4.10 27.85
N GLN A 266 -8.85 4.57 27.14
CA GLN A 266 -7.58 4.94 27.77
C GLN A 266 -7.67 6.26 28.53
N PHE A 267 -8.50 7.20 28.07
CA PHE A 267 -8.60 8.56 28.60
C PHE A 267 -9.83 8.74 29.48
N GLU A 268 -9.87 9.82 30.28
CA GLU A 268 -11.03 10.19 31.08
C GLU A 268 -12.27 10.41 30.20
N PHE A 269 -13.42 9.87 30.63
CA PHE A 269 -14.71 10.07 29.99
C PHE A 269 -15.86 10.01 30.99
N VAL A 270 -17.03 10.54 30.60
CA VAL A 270 -18.29 10.39 31.33
C VAL A 270 -19.12 9.25 30.74
N ALA A 271 -19.56 8.31 31.57
CA ALA A 271 -20.37 7.18 31.10
C ALA A 271 -21.87 7.38 31.29
N SER A 272 -22.64 7.07 30.24
CA SER A 272 -24.11 6.94 30.27
C SER A 272 -24.59 5.79 31.17
N ASP A 273 -25.84 5.86 31.66
CA ASP A 273 -26.50 4.73 32.34
C ASP A 273 -26.74 3.51 31.45
N HIS A 274 -26.68 3.69 30.12
CA HIS A 274 -26.75 2.61 29.15
C HIS A 274 -25.41 1.87 28.96
N VAL A 275 -24.37 2.24 29.70
CA VAL A 275 -23.02 1.65 29.62
C VAL A 275 -22.58 1.13 30.98
N THR A 276 -21.92 -0.02 30.99
CA THR A 276 -21.21 -0.55 32.17
C THR A 276 -19.71 -0.48 31.94
N THR A 277 -18.97 0.05 32.90
CA THR A 277 -17.51 0.04 32.90
C THR A 277 -16.98 -1.22 33.59
N LEU A 278 -15.88 -1.76 33.08
CA LEU A 278 -15.19 -2.94 33.60
C LEU A 278 -13.73 -2.60 33.84
N LYS A 279 -13.34 -2.45 35.10
CA LYS A 279 -11.95 -2.20 35.52
C LYS A 279 -11.30 -3.49 36.00
N SER A 280 -10.16 -3.81 35.43
CA SER A 280 -9.21 -4.77 35.95
C SER A 280 -8.02 -4.04 36.57
N LYS A 281 -7.52 -4.52 37.71
CA LYS A 281 -6.32 -3.99 38.37
C LYS A 281 -5.02 -4.51 37.74
N ASN A 282 -5.11 -5.57 36.94
CA ASN A 282 -3.97 -6.30 36.39
C ASN A 282 -3.83 -6.16 34.87
N ALA A 283 -4.83 -5.59 34.18
CA ALA A 283 -4.80 -5.42 32.73
C ALA A 283 -4.11 -4.11 32.37
N ASP A 284 -3.14 -4.19 31.47
CA ASP A 284 -2.64 -3.03 30.74
C ASP A 284 -3.49 -2.76 29.48
N LYS A 285 -3.09 -1.75 28.70
CA LYS A 285 -3.74 -1.43 27.42
C LYS A 285 -3.90 -2.65 26.51
N TYR A 286 -2.87 -3.47 26.37
CA TYR A 286 -2.85 -4.59 25.43
C TYR A 286 -3.75 -5.74 25.91
N ALA A 287 -3.71 -6.05 27.21
CA ALA A 287 -4.64 -6.98 27.82
C ALA A 287 -6.09 -6.48 27.73
N TYR A 288 -6.35 -5.18 27.86
CA TYR A 288 -7.70 -4.64 27.63
C TYR A 288 -8.15 -4.78 26.18
N LEU A 289 -7.29 -4.55 25.20
CA LEU A 289 -7.61 -4.78 23.78
C LEU A 289 -7.91 -6.25 23.49
N PHE A 290 -7.18 -7.17 24.13
CA PHE A 290 -7.52 -8.59 24.09
C PHE A 290 -8.91 -8.84 24.69
N LEU A 291 -9.12 -8.39 25.92
CA LEU A 291 -10.37 -8.58 26.66
C LEU A 291 -11.57 -7.94 25.97
N SER A 292 -11.41 -6.81 25.27
CA SER A 292 -12.51 -6.18 24.55
C SER A 292 -13.07 -7.09 23.46
N THR A 293 -12.22 -7.85 22.76
CA THR A 293 -12.68 -8.82 21.75
C THR A 293 -13.45 -9.98 22.38
N VAL A 294 -12.98 -10.47 23.55
CA VAL A 294 -13.63 -11.56 24.28
C VAL A 294 -14.98 -11.12 24.86
N VAL A 295 -15.03 -9.94 25.48
CA VAL A 295 -16.25 -9.39 26.09
C VAL A 295 -17.27 -9.00 25.02
N LYS A 296 -16.84 -8.53 23.85
CA LYS A 296 -17.74 -8.17 22.74
C LYS A 296 -18.65 -9.33 22.32
N ARG A 297 -18.18 -10.58 22.45
CA ARG A 297 -18.97 -11.79 22.15
C ARG A 297 -20.26 -11.92 22.97
N LEU A 298 -20.43 -11.14 24.04
CA LEU A 298 -21.71 -11.01 24.73
C LEU A 298 -22.84 -10.51 23.81
N GLU A 299 -22.53 -9.86 22.68
CA GLU A 299 -23.49 -9.48 21.64
C GLU A 299 -24.20 -10.70 21.01
N GLU A 300 -23.59 -11.89 21.07
CA GLU A 300 -24.22 -13.15 20.63
C GLU A 300 -25.31 -13.64 21.60
N LYS A 301 -25.23 -13.23 22.87
CA LYS A 301 -26.08 -13.74 23.98
C LYS A 301 -27.18 -12.76 24.39
N TYR A 302 -26.90 -11.48 24.26
CA TYR A 302 -27.73 -10.38 24.70
C TYR A 302 -28.27 -9.59 23.51
N SER A 303 -29.43 -8.97 23.69
CA SER A 303 -30.12 -8.24 22.64
C SER A 303 -31.00 -7.16 23.24
N PHE A 304 -31.65 -6.34 22.40
CA PHE A 304 -32.61 -5.34 22.88
C PHE A 304 -33.69 -5.93 23.79
N ASN A 305 -34.19 -7.14 23.48
CA ASN A 305 -35.21 -7.82 24.31
C ASN A 305 -34.62 -8.52 25.55
N ARG A 306 -33.29 -8.57 25.65
CA ARG A 306 -32.56 -9.21 26.73
C ARG A 306 -31.29 -8.41 27.01
N GLU A 307 -31.44 -7.28 27.67
CA GLU A 307 -30.32 -6.38 27.98
C GLU A 307 -29.39 -6.92 29.08
N ILE A 308 -28.18 -6.39 29.10
CA ILE A 308 -27.20 -6.65 30.15
C ILE A 308 -27.58 -5.85 31.39
N ASN A 309 -27.66 -6.54 32.53
CA ASN A 309 -27.92 -5.91 33.83
C ASN A 309 -26.84 -6.28 34.85
N ASP A 310 -26.81 -5.54 35.96
CA ASP A 310 -25.77 -5.64 36.99
C ASP A 310 -25.68 -7.05 37.59
N THR A 311 -26.80 -7.77 37.70
CA THR A 311 -26.83 -9.15 38.20
C THR A 311 -26.32 -10.15 37.17
N ARG A 312 -26.70 -9.96 35.90
CA ARG A 312 -26.34 -10.85 34.78
C ARG A 312 -24.85 -10.75 34.49
N ILE A 313 -24.31 -9.55 34.38
CA ILE A 313 -22.89 -9.34 34.06
C ILE A 313 -21.95 -9.94 35.12
N LYS A 314 -22.30 -9.84 36.41
CA LYS A 314 -21.52 -10.43 37.51
C LYS A 314 -21.51 -11.97 37.49
N ARG A 315 -22.46 -12.60 36.80
CA ARG A 315 -22.54 -14.07 36.64
C ARG A 315 -21.89 -14.56 35.35
N GLU A 316 -21.47 -13.65 34.47
CA GLU A 316 -20.84 -14.02 33.21
C GLU A 316 -19.51 -14.73 33.44
N LYS A 317 -19.20 -15.59 32.48
CA LYS A 317 -17.96 -16.35 32.43
C LYS A 317 -17.38 -16.27 31.03
N VAL A 318 -16.06 -16.23 30.95
CA VAL A 318 -15.30 -16.25 29.70
C VAL A 318 -14.16 -17.25 29.80
N ILE A 319 -13.71 -17.73 28.64
CA ILE A 319 -12.54 -18.58 28.53
C ILE A 319 -11.35 -17.67 28.22
N LEU A 320 -10.32 -17.73 29.05
CA LEU A 320 -9.10 -16.92 28.93
C LEU A 320 -7.85 -17.79 29.13
N PRO A 321 -6.68 -17.35 28.65
CA PRO A 321 -5.41 -18.01 28.96
C PRO A 321 -5.17 -17.97 30.47
N ALA A 322 -4.67 -19.07 31.01
CA ALA A 322 -4.33 -19.23 32.42
C ALA A 322 -2.81 -19.23 32.62
N ASP A 323 -2.35 -18.64 33.71
CA ASP A 323 -0.96 -18.73 34.12
C ASP A 323 -0.68 -20.05 34.85
N LYS A 324 0.57 -20.24 35.29
CA LYS A 324 1.00 -21.45 36.01
C LYS A 324 0.29 -21.65 37.35
N GLU A 325 -0.26 -20.58 37.93
CA GLU A 325 -1.02 -20.60 39.18
C GLU A 325 -2.52 -20.84 38.92
N GLY A 326 -2.96 -20.80 37.66
CA GLY A 326 -4.34 -20.97 37.24
C GLY A 326 -5.17 -19.69 37.23
N ASN A 327 -4.54 -18.52 37.39
CA ASN A 327 -5.20 -17.21 37.30
C ASN A 327 -5.26 -16.72 35.84
N PRO A 328 -6.07 -15.69 35.50
CA PRO A 328 -6.05 -15.11 34.15
C PRO A 328 -4.67 -14.56 33.80
N ASN A 329 -4.11 -15.00 32.68
CA ASN A 329 -2.76 -14.63 32.24
C ASN A 329 -2.77 -13.31 31.46
N PHE A 330 -2.80 -12.18 32.18
CA PHE A 330 -2.79 -10.83 31.59
C PHE A 330 -1.52 -10.54 30.78
N GLN A 331 -0.38 -11.10 31.19
CA GLN A 331 0.87 -10.95 30.46
C GLN A 331 0.79 -11.58 29.07
N TYR A 332 0.31 -12.83 28.98
CA TYR A 332 0.07 -13.48 27.69
C TYR A 332 -0.91 -12.68 26.82
N MET A 333 -2.00 -12.17 27.40
CA MET A 333 -2.98 -11.36 26.66
C MET A 333 -2.34 -10.09 26.07
N SER A 334 -1.48 -9.42 26.84
CA SER A 334 -0.68 -8.29 26.38
C SER A 334 0.25 -8.71 25.24
N ASP A 335 1.08 -9.73 25.47
CA ASP A 335 2.13 -10.14 24.53
C ASP A 335 1.55 -10.65 23.21
N PHE A 336 0.39 -11.31 23.26
CA PHE A 336 -0.34 -11.74 22.07
C PHE A 336 -0.76 -10.55 21.20
N VAL A 337 -1.35 -9.51 21.79
CA VAL A 337 -1.77 -8.31 21.03
C VAL A 337 -0.56 -7.53 20.54
N LYS A 338 0.50 -7.40 21.36
CA LYS A 338 1.78 -6.80 20.94
C LYS A 338 2.40 -7.52 19.76
N LYS A 339 2.39 -8.86 19.76
CA LYS A 339 2.88 -9.67 18.63
C LYS A 339 2.06 -9.44 17.36
N LEU A 340 0.73 -9.44 17.46
CA LEU A 340 -0.13 -9.11 16.31
C LEU A 340 0.16 -7.71 15.77
N GLU A 341 0.37 -6.74 16.65
CA GLU A 341 0.75 -5.38 16.26
C GLU A 341 2.13 -5.35 15.61
N LEU A 342 3.11 -6.07 16.15
CA LEU A 342 4.47 -6.19 15.61
C LEU A 342 4.46 -6.76 14.19
N ASP A 343 3.76 -7.88 13.98
CA ASP A 343 3.64 -8.53 12.67
C ASP A 343 3.05 -7.55 11.63
N LYS A 344 2.02 -6.79 12.02
CA LYS A 344 1.41 -5.78 11.14
C LYS A 344 2.30 -4.57 10.89
N VAL A 345 3.05 -4.12 11.89
CA VAL A 345 4.02 -3.03 11.72
C VAL A 345 5.10 -3.43 10.72
N GLN A 346 5.59 -4.67 10.78
CA GLN A 346 6.57 -5.20 9.83
C GLN A 346 6.01 -5.24 8.40
N GLU A 347 4.80 -5.77 8.20
CA GLU A 347 4.13 -5.79 6.89
C GLU A 347 3.98 -4.37 6.31
N VAL A 348 3.54 -3.41 7.13
CA VAL A 348 3.34 -2.01 6.70
C VAL A 348 4.67 -1.33 6.34
N LEU A 349 5.72 -1.53 7.14
CA LEU A 349 7.05 -0.98 6.85
C LEU A 349 7.60 -1.52 5.52
N GLU A 350 7.49 -2.83 5.30
CA GLU A 350 7.93 -3.46 4.05
C GLU A 350 7.19 -2.85 2.84
N TYR A 351 5.86 -2.71 2.94
CA TYR A 351 5.06 -2.06 1.91
C TYR A 351 5.50 -0.61 1.65
N ILE A 352 5.70 0.19 2.70
CA ILE A 352 6.13 1.59 2.58
C ILE A 352 7.50 1.68 1.91
N TYR A 353 8.45 0.82 2.30
CA TYR A 353 9.78 0.81 1.70
C TYR A 353 9.76 0.44 0.22
N ILE A 354 8.98 -0.59 -0.15
CA ILE A 354 8.77 -0.96 -1.55
C ILE A 354 8.15 0.20 -2.34
N TYR A 355 7.10 0.82 -1.79
CA TYR A 355 6.40 1.94 -2.42
C TYR A 355 7.32 3.14 -2.67
N ILE A 356 8.10 3.55 -1.66
CA ILE A 356 9.05 4.67 -1.78
C ILE A 356 10.13 4.35 -2.81
N LYS A 357 10.67 3.11 -2.78
CA LYS A 357 11.68 2.68 -3.75
C LYS A 357 11.13 2.73 -5.17
N LEU A 358 9.91 2.26 -5.40
CA LEU A 358 9.21 2.38 -6.68
C LEU A 358 9.10 3.84 -7.12
N LYS A 359 8.52 4.71 -6.28
CA LYS A 359 8.35 6.14 -6.60
C LYS A 359 9.67 6.82 -6.94
N THR A 360 10.74 6.52 -6.19
CA THR A 360 12.08 7.06 -6.48
C THR A 360 12.61 6.56 -7.83
N MET A 361 12.45 5.27 -8.14
CA MET A 361 12.85 4.68 -9.43
C MET A 361 12.01 5.18 -10.62
N PHE A 362 10.77 5.63 -10.40
CA PHE A 362 9.94 6.27 -11.42
C PHE A 362 10.27 7.76 -11.62
N GLU A 363 10.85 8.42 -10.62
CA GLU A 363 11.26 9.83 -10.65
C GLU A 363 12.63 10.05 -11.29
N GLU A 364 13.51 9.05 -11.27
CA GLU A 364 14.65 9.02 -12.18
C GLU A 364 14.07 9.02 -13.60
N LYS A 365 14.07 10.21 -14.24
CA LYS A 365 13.80 10.35 -15.66
C LYS A 365 14.54 9.21 -16.34
N VAL A 366 13.80 8.35 -17.01
CA VAL A 366 14.37 7.54 -18.09
C VAL A 366 14.94 8.59 -19.03
N CYS A 367 16.23 8.87 -18.92
CA CYS A 367 16.96 9.64 -19.91
C CYS A 367 16.60 9.05 -21.27
N GLU A 368 16.61 9.84 -22.35
CA GLU A 368 16.46 9.28 -23.69
C GLU A 368 17.54 8.20 -23.87
N ILE A 369 17.15 6.94 -23.73
CA ILE A 369 18.08 5.83 -23.78
C ILE A 369 18.32 5.52 -25.23
N SER A 370 19.58 5.67 -25.60
CA SER A 370 20.07 5.23 -26.88
C SER A 370 20.27 3.72 -26.85
N TRP A 371 20.01 3.08 -27.98
CA TRP A 371 20.19 1.65 -28.16
C TRP A 371 21.18 1.40 -29.29
N LYS A 372 21.99 0.36 -29.14
CA LYS A 372 22.94 -0.08 -30.16
C LYS A 372 22.96 -1.59 -30.25
N ASP A 373 23.28 -2.10 -31.43
CA ASP A 373 23.54 -3.51 -31.67
C ASP A 373 24.97 -3.89 -31.30
N PHE A 374 25.12 -5.04 -30.66
CA PHE A 374 26.40 -5.62 -30.30
C PHE A 374 26.45 -7.07 -30.77
N TRP A 375 27.58 -7.49 -31.34
CA TRP A 375 27.82 -8.93 -31.47
C TRP A 375 27.96 -9.52 -30.06
N ILE A 376 27.34 -10.68 -29.81
CA ILE A 376 27.43 -11.32 -28.48
C ILE A 376 28.90 -11.53 -28.09
N GLU A 377 29.79 -11.84 -29.03
CA GLU A 377 31.22 -11.99 -28.72
C GLU A 377 31.91 -10.70 -28.27
N ASP A 378 31.39 -9.52 -28.61
CA ASP A 378 31.99 -8.25 -28.19
C ASP A 378 31.73 -7.96 -26.72
N VAL A 379 30.59 -8.44 -26.20
CA VAL A 379 30.12 -8.13 -24.84
C VAL A 379 30.13 -9.33 -23.90
N CYS A 380 30.11 -10.55 -24.43
CA CYS A 380 30.08 -11.79 -23.68
C CYS A 380 31.19 -12.77 -24.08
N GLU A 381 31.67 -13.53 -23.11
CA GLU A 381 32.44 -14.74 -23.31
C GLU A 381 31.48 -15.94 -23.49
N VAL A 382 31.69 -16.74 -24.55
CA VAL A 382 30.87 -17.93 -24.86
C VAL A 382 31.69 -19.20 -24.62
N LYS A 383 31.39 -19.91 -23.53
CA LYS A 383 32.04 -21.20 -23.17
C LYS A 383 31.12 -22.38 -23.49
N SER A 384 31.70 -23.51 -23.88
CA SER A 384 30.93 -24.76 -24.03
C SER A 384 30.72 -25.45 -22.68
N GLY A 385 29.60 -26.15 -22.54
CA GLY A 385 29.49 -27.21 -21.54
C GLY A 385 30.27 -28.47 -21.94
N VAL A 386 30.10 -29.54 -21.18
CA VAL A 386 30.86 -30.80 -21.33
C VAL A 386 29.88 -31.96 -21.37
N ARG A 387 30.08 -32.86 -22.34
CA ARG A 387 29.25 -34.06 -22.49
C ARG A 387 29.35 -34.94 -21.25
N LEU A 388 28.20 -35.25 -20.65
CA LEU A 388 28.05 -36.17 -19.55
C LEU A 388 26.81 -37.02 -19.81
N THR A 389 27.00 -38.32 -20.10
CA THR A 389 25.90 -39.24 -20.40
C THR A 389 25.18 -39.64 -19.11
N LYS A 390 23.89 -40.02 -19.21
CA LYS A 390 23.11 -40.47 -18.05
C LYS A 390 23.78 -41.62 -17.28
N ALA A 391 24.43 -42.55 -17.98
CA ALA A 391 25.15 -43.67 -17.35
C ALA A 391 26.36 -43.23 -16.51
N ASN A 392 26.91 -42.03 -16.78
CA ASN A 392 28.07 -41.48 -16.07
C ASN A 392 27.67 -40.41 -15.04
N GLN A 393 26.38 -40.13 -14.88
CA GLN A 393 25.91 -39.21 -13.86
C GLN A 393 25.91 -39.90 -12.50
N GLU A 394 26.58 -39.29 -11.54
CA GLU A 394 26.59 -39.72 -10.15
C GLU A 394 25.61 -38.84 -9.38
N ALA A 395 24.67 -39.44 -8.65
CA ALA A 395 23.66 -38.69 -7.90
C ALA A 395 24.30 -37.74 -6.88
N GLY A 396 23.75 -36.54 -6.73
CA GLY A 396 24.20 -35.54 -5.77
C GLY A 396 23.28 -34.32 -5.76
N GLU A 397 23.76 -33.20 -5.25
CA GLU A 397 22.96 -31.98 -5.04
C GLU A 397 23.26 -30.85 -6.02
N ARG A 398 24.27 -30.99 -6.90
CA ARG A 398 24.62 -29.94 -7.86
C ARG A 398 23.72 -30.01 -9.09
N PRO A 399 23.09 -28.92 -9.53
CA PRO A 399 22.33 -28.90 -10.77
C PRO A 399 23.20 -29.26 -11.99
N PHE A 400 22.70 -30.19 -12.80
CA PHE A 400 23.19 -30.46 -14.15
C PHE A 400 22.24 -29.82 -15.17
N ILE A 401 22.76 -28.82 -15.88
CA ILE A 401 21.99 -28.02 -16.84
C ILE A 401 22.03 -28.72 -18.20
N GLY A 402 20.87 -29.18 -18.65
CA GLY A 402 20.65 -29.80 -19.96
C GLY A 402 19.84 -28.88 -20.88
N ALA A 403 19.69 -29.31 -22.13
CA ALA A 403 19.01 -28.53 -23.17
C ALA A 403 17.47 -28.65 -23.13
N SER A 404 16.89 -28.33 -21.96
CA SER A 404 15.45 -28.29 -21.67
C SER A 404 14.94 -26.85 -21.64
N ASP A 405 13.67 -26.64 -21.97
CA ASP A 405 12.92 -25.39 -21.76
C ASP A 405 12.13 -25.37 -20.43
N SER A 406 12.02 -26.52 -19.78
CA SER A 406 11.41 -26.69 -18.46
C SER A 406 12.43 -26.58 -17.34
N ASP A 407 11.96 -26.29 -16.12
CA ASP A 407 12.72 -26.36 -14.86
C ASP A 407 14.03 -25.57 -14.86
N ASN A 408 14.04 -24.41 -15.52
CA ASN A 408 15.24 -23.60 -15.75
C ASN A 408 16.40 -24.37 -16.40
N GLY A 409 16.11 -25.38 -17.23
CA GLY A 409 17.12 -26.23 -17.86
C GLY A 409 17.76 -27.26 -16.91
N VAL A 410 17.34 -27.35 -15.65
CA VAL A 410 17.84 -28.37 -14.73
C VAL A 410 17.26 -29.73 -15.13
N THR A 411 18.12 -30.68 -15.48
CA THR A 411 17.68 -32.01 -15.96
C THR A 411 18.07 -33.15 -15.03
N ALA A 412 18.99 -32.90 -14.09
CA ALA A 412 19.39 -33.81 -13.03
C ALA A 412 20.10 -33.05 -11.91
N PHE A 413 20.27 -33.70 -10.76
CA PHE A 413 21.17 -33.27 -9.70
C PHE A 413 22.27 -34.32 -9.51
N VAL A 414 23.52 -33.87 -9.52
CA VAL A 414 24.70 -34.74 -9.59
C VAL A 414 25.80 -34.32 -8.63
N SER A 415 26.69 -35.25 -8.27
CA SER A 415 27.91 -34.96 -7.51
C SER A 415 29.09 -34.60 -8.42
N ASN A 416 29.02 -34.96 -9.71
CA ASN A 416 30.12 -34.82 -10.68
C ASN A 416 30.66 -33.38 -10.78
N ARG A 417 31.96 -33.27 -11.07
CA ARG A 417 32.65 -32.03 -11.47
C ARG A 417 33.32 -32.22 -12.82
N ASN A 418 33.31 -31.18 -13.65
CA ASN A 418 34.03 -31.17 -14.92
C ASN A 418 34.39 -29.71 -15.30
N LYS A 419 34.98 -29.52 -16.48
CA LYS A 419 35.38 -28.19 -16.98
C LYS A 419 34.20 -27.24 -17.26
N SER A 420 32.96 -27.73 -17.21
CA SER A 420 31.76 -26.90 -17.34
C SER A 420 31.22 -26.34 -16.02
N LEU A 421 31.87 -26.63 -14.88
CA LEU A 421 31.51 -26.07 -13.60
C LEU A 421 31.53 -24.53 -13.66
N ASP A 422 30.42 -23.91 -13.28
CA ASP A 422 30.28 -22.46 -13.31
C ASP A 422 29.17 -21.95 -12.37
N LYS A 423 29.16 -20.64 -12.10
CA LYS A 423 28.11 -19.91 -11.34
C LYS A 423 27.99 -18.47 -11.83
N ASN A 424 26.86 -17.83 -11.55
CA ASN A 424 26.55 -16.46 -12.01
C ASN A 424 26.72 -16.35 -13.53
N VAL A 425 25.98 -17.20 -14.26
CA VAL A 425 26.16 -17.42 -15.69
C VAL A 425 24.80 -17.63 -16.37
N LEU A 426 24.71 -17.27 -17.66
CA LEU A 426 23.54 -17.56 -18.47
C LEU A 426 23.78 -18.84 -19.29
N GLY A 427 23.00 -19.89 -19.02
CA GLY A 427 22.99 -21.12 -19.82
C GLY A 427 22.08 -20.93 -21.03
N VAL A 428 22.60 -21.13 -22.24
CA VAL A 428 21.87 -20.99 -23.51
C VAL A 428 21.90 -22.30 -24.28
N ASN A 429 20.72 -22.84 -24.54
CA ASN A 429 20.57 -24.09 -25.29
C ASN A 429 20.95 -23.88 -26.76
N TYR A 430 21.99 -24.57 -27.20
CA TYR A 430 22.38 -24.55 -28.62
C TYR A 430 21.63 -25.63 -29.41
N ASN A 431 21.23 -26.70 -28.73
CA ASN A 431 20.51 -27.87 -29.25
C ASN A 431 19.24 -28.13 -28.40
N GLY A 432 18.45 -29.16 -28.70
CA GLY A 432 17.22 -29.46 -27.94
C GLY A 432 16.20 -28.33 -28.07
N SER A 433 15.79 -27.75 -26.94
CA SER A 433 14.99 -26.52 -26.91
C SER A 433 15.85 -25.30 -27.28
N VAL A 434 16.12 -25.14 -28.58
CA VAL A 434 17.08 -24.16 -29.13
C VAL A 434 16.75 -22.72 -28.69
N VAL A 435 17.81 -21.98 -28.30
CA VAL A 435 17.80 -20.57 -27.81
C VAL A 435 17.22 -20.38 -26.41
N GLU A 436 16.48 -21.35 -25.88
CA GLU A 436 16.01 -21.28 -24.49
C GLU A 436 17.18 -21.11 -23.54
N ASN A 437 17.01 -20.22 -22.57
CA ASN A 437 18.10 -19.81 -21.72
C ASN A 437 17.65 -19.36 -20.33
N PHE A 438 18.53 -19.64 -19.37
CA PHE A 438 18.25 -19.48 -17.95
C PHE A 438 19.47 -18.95 -17.22
N TYR A 439 19.21 -18.07 -16.26
CA TYR A 439 20.23 -17.52 -15.40
C TYR A 439 20.44 -18.43 -14.19
N HIS A 440 21.69 -18.78 -13.91
CA HIS A 440 22.07 -19.68 -12.83
C HIS A 440 22.95 -18.92 -11.82
N PRO A 441 22.39 -18.47 -10.67
CA PRO A 441 23.16 -17.78 -9.63
C PRO A 441 24.04 -18.74 -8.80
N TYR A 442 23.73 -20.03 -8.82
CA TYR A 442 24.39 -21.09 -8.06
C TYR A 442 25.43 -21.85 -8.89
N GLU A 443 26.27 -22.65 -8.22
CA GLU A 443 27.22 -23.55 -8.87
C GLU A 443 26.48 -24.69 -9.61
N ALA A 444 26.76 -24.85 -10.90
CA ALA A 444 26.17 -25.89 -11.75
C ALA A 444 27.21 -26.42 -12.77
N ILE A 445 26.98 -27.61 -13.30
CA ILE A 445 27.70 -28.10 -14.48
C ILE A 445 26.74 -28.19 -15.68
N PHE A 446 27.26 -27.95 -16.88
CA PHE A 446 26.46 -27.77 -18.09
C PHE A 446 26.78 -28.88 -19.10
N SER A 447 25.75 -29.45 -19.74
CA SER A 447 25.91 -30.40 -20.83
C SER A 447 26.59 -29.74 -22.03
N ASP A 448 27.17 -30.54 -22.93
CA ASP A 448 27.75 -30.03 -24.18
C ASP A 448 26.75 -29.22 -25.01
N ASP A 449 25.46 -29.60 -24.94
CA ASP A 449 24.28 -28.99 -25.56
C ASP A 449 23.90 -27.59 -25.04
N VAL A 450 24.53 -27.13 -23.95
CA VAL A 450 24.30 -25.81 -23.37
C VAL A 450 25.59 -24.98 -23.42
N LYS A 451 25.51 -23.75 -23.94
CA LYS A 451 26.60 -22.77 -23.89
C LYS A 451 26.44 -21.88 -22.67
N ARG A 452 27.56 -21.47 -22.10
CA ARG A 452 27.66 -20.64 -20.91
C ARG A 452 28.10 -19.25 -21.34
N LEU A 453 27.25 -18.26 -21.12
CA LEU A 453 27.52 -16.86 -21.46
C LEU A 453 27.79 -16.07 -20.18
N LYS A 454 28.93 -15.37 -20.16
CA LYS A 454 29.27 -14.38 -19.14
C LYS A 454 29.56 -13.04 -19.78
N TRP A 455 29.20 -11.95 -19.11
CA TRP A 455 29.68 -10.63 -19.52
C TRP A 455 31.21 -10.58 -19.47
N LYS A 456 31.83 -9.94 -20.45
CA LYS A 456 33.29 -9.72 -20.44
C LYS A 456 33.71 -8.78 -19.32
N ASP A 457 32.86 -7.80 -18.98
CA ASP A 457 32.98 -7.04 -17.75
C ASP A 457 32.30 -7.82 -16.61
N GLU A 458 33.07 -8.68 -15.94
CA GLU A 458 32.55 -9.57 -14.90
C GLU A 458 31.96 -8.81 -13.70
N VAL A 459 32.47 -7.60 -13.41
CA VAL A 459 31.99 -6.76 -12.29
C VAL A 459 30.55 -6.30 -12.53
N LYS A 460 30.14 -6.18 -13.79
CA LYS A 460 28.79 -5.80 -14.19
C LYS A 460 27.83 -7.00 -14.32
N GLY A 461 28.32 -8.24 -14.16
CA GLY A 461 27.51 -9.45 -14.21
C GLY A 461 26.74 -9.72 -12.91
N ASN A 462 25.46 -9.40 -12.88
CA ASN A 462 24.56 -9.64 -11.75
C ASN A 462 23.22 -10.25 -12.23
N LYS A 463 22.36 -10.66 -11.28
CA LYS A 463 21.03 -11.25 -11.56
C LYS A 463 20.27 -10.46 -12.63
N TYR A 464 20.18 -9.15 -12.47
CA TYR A 464 19.36 -8.29 -13.32
C TYR A 464 19.96 -8.11 -14.72
N THR A 465 21.27 -7.92 -14.84
CA THR A 465 21.91 -7.81 -16.16
C THR A 465 21.84 -9.13 -16.95
N TYR A 466 21.91 -10.29 -16.29
CA TYR A 466 21.69 -11.58 -16.94
C TYR A 466 20.23 -11.85 -17.31
N LEU A 467 19.26 -11.43 -16.49
CA LEU A 467 17.84 -11.54 -16.86
C LEU A 467 17.49 -10.62 -18.03
N PHE A 468 18.12 -9.44 -18.12
CA PHE A 468 18.01 -8.57 -19.28
C PHE A 468 18.61 -9.23 -20.53
N LEU A 469 19.84 -9.75 -20.44
CA LEU A 469 20.51 -10.47 -21.52
C LEU A 469 19.70 -11.67 -22.02
N LYS A 470 19.09 -12.41 -21.08
CA LYS A 470 18.17 -13.51 -21.39
C LYS A 470 17.09 -13.08 -22.37
N GLN A 471 16.42 -11.96 -22.10
CA GLN A 471 15.37 -11.45 -22.99
C GLN A 471 15.93 -11.03 -24.35
N MET A 472 17.09 -10.38 -24.37
CA MET A 472 17.73 -9.98 -25.63
C MET A 472 18.09 -11.19 -26.50
N ILE A 473 18.53 -12.30 -25.90
CA ILE A 473 18.79 -13.56 -26.61
C ILE A 473 17.50 -14.26 -27.02
N LEU A 474 16.51 -14.36 -26.13
CA LEU A 474 15.20 -14.97 -26.45
C LEU A 474 14.49 -14.27 -27.61
N SER A 475 14.63 -12.96 -27.74
CA SER A 475 14.07 -12.21 -28.87
C SER A 475 14.63 -12.67 -30.24
N GLN A 476 15.78 -13.35 -30.26
CA GLN A 476 16.39 -13.90 -31.47
C GLN A 476 15.91 -15.32 -31.79
N LYS A 477 15.10 -15.96 -30.93
CA LYS A 477 14.68 -17.36 -31.03
C LYS A 477 14.07 -17.72 -32.38
N ILE A 478 13.28 -16.83 -32.97
CA ILE A 478 12.59 -17.06 -34.25
C ILE A 478 13.54 -17.36 -35.43
N LYS A 479 14.82 -16.99 -35.31
CA LYS A 479 15.85 -17.24 -36.35
C LYS A 479 16.39 -18.67 -36.33
N TYR A 480 16.15 -19.41 -35.25
CA TYR A 480 16.77 -20.70 -35.00
C TYR A 480 15.72 -21.78 -34.81
N ALA A 481 16.06 -22.98 -35.27
CA ALA A 481 15.21 -24.15 -35.20
C ALA A 481 16.08 -25.41 -35.10
N TYR A 482 15.47 -26.58 -34.95
CA TYR A 482 16.19 -27.85 -34.85
C TYR A 482 17.17 -28.08 -36.02
N GLY A 483 16.75 -27.75 -37.25
CA GLY A 483 17.59 -27.82 -38.46
C GLY A 483 18.62 -26.69 -38.59
N TYR A 484 18.45 -25.59 -37.84
CA TYR A 484 19.34 -24.42 -37.85
C TYR A 484 19.67 -23.99 -36.41
N LYS A 485 20.53 -24.79 -35.77
CA LYS A 485 20.90 -24.69 -34.35
C LYS A 485 21.65 -23.41 -33.99
N PHE A 486 21.50 -22.93 -32.76
CA PHE A 486 22.20 -21.73 -32.29
C PHE A 486 23.59 -22.08 -31.72
N ASN A 487 24.46 -22.71 -32.52
CA ASN A 487 25.78 -23.16 -32.06
C ASN A 487 26.71 -22.01 -31.61
N GLY A 488 27.83 -22.33 -30.95
CA GLY A 488 28.72 -21.32 -30.35
C GLY A 488 29.25 -20.26 -31.33
N GLU A 489 29.59 -20.65 -32.57
CA GLU A 489 30.05 -19.69 -33.59
C GLU A 489 28.91 -18.77 -34.07
N ARG A 490 27.69 -19.30 -34.19
CA ARG A 490 26.50 -18.49 -34.49
C ARG A 490 26.12 -17.59 -33.32
N MET A 491 26.28 -18.04 -32.08
CA MET A 491 26.09 -17.21 -30.89
C MET A 491 27.03 -16.02 -30.93
N LYS A 492 28.34 -16.24 -31.10
CA LYS A 492 29.34 -15.17 -31.20
C LYS A 492 28.97 -14.11 -32.22
N ARG A 493 28.52 -14.55 -33.40
CA ARG A 493 28.09 -13.71 -34.53
C ARG A 493 26.59 -13.37 -34.53
N GLN A 494 25.89 -13.47 -33.40
CA GLN A 494 24.52 -12.96 -33.31
C GLN A 494 24.54 -11.55 -32.71
N LYS A 495 23.82 -10.63 -33.34
CA LYS A 495 23.61 -9.28 -32.81
C LYS A 495 22.48 -9.24 -31.79
N ILE A 496 22.69 -8.55 -30.68
CA ILE A 496 21.66 -8.22 -29.69
C ILE A 496 21.60 -6.71 -29.49
N MET A 497 20.41 -6.19 -29.22
CA MET A 497 20.23 -4.77 -28.90
C MET A 497 20.48 -4.56 -27.41
N LEU A 498 21.30 -3.59 -27.05
CA LEU A 498 21.52 -3.20 -25.67
C LEU A 498 21.38 -1.67 -25.51
N PRO A 499 20.88 -1.20 -24.35
CA PRO A 499 20.94 0.21 -23.99
C PRO A 499 22.40 0.65 -23.86
N VAL A 500 22.69 1.90 -24.23
CA VAL A 500 24.06 2.44 -24.18
C VAL A 500 24.14 3.77 -23.44
N THR A 501 25.27 3.97 -22.76
CA THR A 501 25.67 5.26 -22.19
C THR A 501 25.99 6.26 -23.30
N GLU A 502 26.22 7.52 -22.95
CA GLU A 502 26.66 8.57 -23.90
C GLU A 502 27.95 8.19 -24.67
N THR A 503 28.78 7.34 -24.08
CA THR A 503 30.02 6.85 -24.72
C THR A 503 29.79 5.67 -25.69
N GLY A 504 28.56 5.20 -25.82
CA GLY A 504 28.18 4.10 -26.71
C GLY A 504 28.49 2.70 -26.17
N LEU A 505 28.91 2.59 -24.90
CA LEU A 505 29.11 1.33 -24.19
C LEU A 505 27.82 0.82 -23.55
N PRO A 506 27.63 -0.51 -23.37
CA PRO A 506 26.44 -1.06 -22.73
C PRO A 506 26.16 -0.42 -21.35
N ASP A 507 24.92 0.01 -21.14
CA ASP A 507 24.48 0.65 -19.90
C ASP A 507 23.91 -0.41 -18.92
N TYR A 508 24.82 -1.00 -18.14
CA TYR A 508 24.49 -2.04 -17.16
C TYR A 508 23.67 -1.54 -15.98
N ASP A 509 23.83 -0.27 -15.63
CA ASP A 509 23.13 0.33 -14.49
C ASP A 509 21.67 0.53 -14.88
N TYR A 510 21.40 1.01 -16.09
CA TYR A 510 20.04 1.02 -16.64
C TYR A 510 19.43 -0.38 -16.76
N MET A 511 20.15 -1.36 -17.31
CA MET A 511 19.64 -2.75 -17.40
C MET A 511 19.22 -3.28 -16.03
N THR A 512 20.01 -2.98 -14.99
CA THR A 512 19.74 -3.37 -13.60
C THR A 512 18.47 -2.71 -13.09
N SER A 513 18.39 -1.37 -13.16
CA SER A 513 17.23 -0.60 -12.69
C SER A 513 15.95 -0.97 -13.43
N TYR A 514 16.03 -1.19 -14.74
CA TYR A 514 14.90 -1.60 -15.57
C TYR A 514 14.33 -2.95 -15.12
N MET A 515 15.18 -3.97 -14.95
CA MET A 515 14.71 -5.29 -14.52
C MET A 515 14.19 -5.30 -13.09
N GLN A 516 14.81 -4.53 -12.20
CA GLN A 516 14.30 -4.34 -10.83
C GLN A 516 12.92 -3.71 -10.82
N LYS A 517 12.70 -2.68 -11.65
CA LYS A 517 11.38 -2.05 -11.82
C LYS A 517 10.35 -3.07 -12.31
N GLN A 518 10.67 -3.85 -13.34
CA GLN A 518 9.76 -4.88 -13.85
C GLN A 518 9.42 -5.95 -12.78
N GLU A 519 10.41 -6.38 -11.99
CA GLU A 519 10.19 -7.32 -10.87
C GLU A 519 9.25 -6.73 -9.82
N LEU A 520 9.48 -5.48 -9.41
CA LEU A 520 8.65 -4.80 -8.40
C LEU A 520 7.23 -4.52 -8.89
N GLU A 521 7.03 -4.15 -10.16
CA GLU A 521 5.70 -3.95 -10.75
C GLU A 521 4.85 -5.23 -10.68
N GLN A 522 5.47 -6.41 -10.88
CA GLN A 522 4.77 -7.69 -10.76
C GLN A 522 4.48 -8.06 -9.31
N ILE A 523 5.43 -7.82 -8.39
CA ILE A 523 5.21 -8.01 -6.95
C ILE A 523 4.00 -7.17 -6.50
N PHE A 524 3.92 -5.91 -6.92
CA PHE A 524 2.82 -5.02 -6.55
C PHE A 524 1.47 -5.51 -7.09
N LYS A 525 1.43 -5.99 -8.34
CA LYS A 525 0.21 -6.61 -8.91
C LYS A 525 -0.25 -7.81 -8.09
N ILE A 526 0.69 -8.65 -7.62
CA ILE A 526 0.39 -9.81 -6.78
C ILE A 526 -0.11 -9.36 -5.40
N LEU A 527 0.57 -8.40 -4.76
CA LEU A 527 0.16 -7.88 -3.46
C LEU A 527 -1.22 -7.24 -3.50
N ASN A 528 -1.56 -6.48 -4.53
CA ASN A 528 -2.91 -5.94 -4.70
C ASN A 528 -3.94 -7.07 -4.86
N TYR A 529 -3.66 -8.06 -5.70
CA TYR A 529 -4.56 -9.20 -5.89
C TYR A 529 -4.79 -10.01 -4.61
N LEU A 530 -3.79 -10.12 -3.72
CA LEU A 530 -3.92 -10.85 -2.46
C LEU A 530 -4.63 -10.05 -1.36
N ASN A 531 -4.73 -8.73 -1.51
CA ASN A 531 -5.37 -7.83 -0.54
C ASN A 531 -6.80 -7.43 -0.93
N ASP A 532 -7.24 -7.76 -2.15
CA ASP A 532 -8.63 -7.72 -2.62
C ASP A 532 -9.34 -9.05 -2.31
#